data_AF-A0A955LW94-F1
#
_entry.id   AF-A0A955LW94-F1
#
_cell.length_a   1.000
_cell.length_b   1.000
_cell.length_c   1.000
_cell.angle_alpha   90.00
_cell.angle_beta   90.00
_cell.angle_gamma   90.00
#
_symmetry.space_group_name_H-M   'P 1'
#
loop_
_entity.id
_entity.type
_entity.pdbx_description
1 polymer ?
#
loop_
_entity_poly.entity_id
_entity_poly.type
_entity_poly.pdbx_seq_one_letter_code
_entity_poly.pdbx_strand_id
1 'polypeptide(L)'
;SRWRDDLGRRETWSETIQRFVDFMKENLQDSLTDKEYSQIHDALLHQEVVPSMRLLWASGSAARSTHVAAYNCSYIVPQKLRDFSEIMYILMCGSAAGFSVERQNIENLPRIETQSGNKRETYLVPDTKEGWCDALLSGLESWYAGDDIDFDYSAIRPKGSRLKTMGGRAMGADPLIDLLSFTKELIVSNQGRQLSSIQVHDLICKIGEIVEASGKRRAALISLSDLNDADKKKKKNGRFYETAPHRSLANNSTVYTQKPTPEEFLEE
;
A
#
# COMPACT_ATOMS: atom_id res chain seq x y z
N SER A 1 14.21 -13.39 -10.45
CA SER A 1 14.75 -13.13 -11.79
C SER A 1 14.17 -11.86 -12.41
N ARG A 2 15.00 -10.80 -12.47
CA ARG A 2 14.70 -9.50 -13.10
C ARG A 2 15.00 -9.53 -14.59
N TRP A 3 14.45 -8.56 -15.33
CA TRP A 3 14.79 -8.35 -16.74
C TRP A 3 16.12 -7.59 -16.84
N ARG A 4 17.02 -8.05 -17.71
CA ARG A 4 18.32 -7.43 -18.03
C ARG A 4 18.24 -6.88 -19.44
N ASP A 5 18.10 -5.56 -19.56
CA ASP A 5 17.96 -4.88 -20.87
C ASP A 5 19.20 -5.06 -21.74
N ASP A 6 20.38 -5.11 -21.12
CA ASP A 6 21.67 -5.34 -21.77
C ASP A 6 21.81 -6.74 -22.38
N LEU A 7 21.12 -7.75 -21.82
CA LEU A 7 21.16 -9.13 -22.29
C LEU A 7 19.91 -9.56 -23.04
N GLY A 8 18.88 -8.71 -23.11
CA GLY A 8 17.59 -9.03 -23.74
C GLY A 8 16.87 -10.24 -23.12
N ARG A 9 17.17 -10.60 -21.87
CA ARG A 9 16.60 -11.76 -21.18
C ARG A 9 16.40 -11.52 -19.69
N ARG A 10 15.79 -12.47 -19.00
CA ARG A 10 15.72 -12.47 -17.53
C ARG A 10 16.97 -13.10 -16.90
N GLU A 11 17.24 -12.74 -15.66
CA GLU A 11 18.33 -13.31 -14.85
C GLU A 11 18.20 -14.83 -14.70
N THR A 12 19.32 -15.55 -14.68
CA THR A 12 19.37 -16.93 -14.18
C THR A 12 19.28 -16.95 -12.65
N TRP A 13 19.17 -18.15 -12.07
CA TRP A 13 19.22 -18.32 -10.61
C TRP A 13 20.56 -17.85 -10.04
N SER A 14 21.68 -18.27 -10.64
CA SER A 14 23.02 -17.85 -10.24
C SER A 14 23.20 -16.33 -10.29
N GLU A 15 22.75 -15.67 -11.37
CA GLU A 15 22.79 -14.21 -11.48
C GLU A 15 21.93 -13.51 -10.42
N THR A 16 20.80 -14.09 -10.04
CA THR A 16 19.93 -13.57 -8.98
C THR A 16 20.61 -13.66 -7.61
N ILE A 17 21.24 -14.80 -7.30
CA ILE A 17 21.96 -15.01 -6.04
C ILE A 17 23.19 -14.11 -5.96
N GLN A 18 23.98 -14.03 -7.03
CA GLN A 18 25.15 -13.14 -7.07
C GLN A 18 24.75 -11.69 -6.79
N ARG A 19 23.73 -11.16 -7.48
CA ARG A 19 23.22 -9.80 -7.24
C ARG A 19 22.79 -9.58 -5.79
N PHE A 20 22.17 -10.57 -5.17
CA PHE A 20 21.77 -10.48 -3.76
C PHE A 20 22.97 -10.46 -2.83
N VAL A 21 23.93 -11.36 -3.00
CA VAL A 21 25.14 -11.42 -2.16
C VAL A 21 25.98 -10.16 -2.32
N ASP A 22 26.15 -9.65 -3.55
CA ASP A 22 26.86 -8.38 -3.80
C ASP A 22 26.19 -7.21 -3.08
N PHE A 23 24.85 -7.13 -3.13
CA PHE A 23 24.11 -6.12 -2.42
C PHE A 23 24.25 -6.27 -0.90
N MET A 24 24.25 -7.49 -0.37
CA MET A 24 24.49 -7.70 1.06
C MET A 24 25.91 -7.29 1.44
N LYS A 25 26.92 -7.64 0.63
CA LYS A 25 28.32 -7.27 0.86
C LYS A 25 28.53 -5.76 0.85
N GLU A 26 27.87 -5.04 -0.05
CA GLU A 26 27.86 -3.57 -0.09
C GLU A 26 27.33 -2.95 1.22
N ASN A 27 26.28 -3.53 1.80
CA ASN A 27 25.59 -2.96 2.97
C ASN A 27 26.16 -3.44 4.32
N LEU A 28 26.71 -4.65 4.36
CA LEU A 28 27.28 -5.25 5.58
C LEU A 28 28.79 -5.03 5.69
N GLN A 29 29.47 -4.72 4.59
CA GLN A 29 30.91 -4.45 4.53
C GLN A 29 31.70 -5.54 5.30
N ASP A 30 32.53 -5.13 6.25
CA ASP A 30 33.43 -5.98 7.03
C ASP A 30 32.74 -6.77 8.16
N SER A 31 31.40 -6.78 8.20
CA SER A 31 30.64 -7.57 9.18
C SER A 31 30.78 -9.08 8.97
N LEU A 32 31.20 -9.50 7.77
CA LEU A 32 31.44 -10.90 7.39
C LEU A 32 32.74 -11.01 6.59
N THR A 33 33.43 -12.13 6.75
CA THR A 33 34.62 -12.48 5.98
C THR A 33 34.26 -12.95 4.56
N ASP A 34 35.21 -12.89 3.63
CA ASP A 34 35.03 -13.41 2.27
C ASP A 34 34.65 -14.90 2.24
N LYS A 35 35.15 -15.67 3.21
CA LYS A 35 34.80 -17.08 3.39
C LYS A 35 33.34 -17.24 3.76
N GLU A 36 32.82 -16.42 4.68
CA GLU A 36 31.40 -16.45 5.07
C GLU A 36 30.49 -16.02 3.92
N TYR A 37 30.85 -14.98 3.16
CA TYR A 37 30.11 -14.60 1.96
C TYR A 37 30.06 -15.73 0.93
N SER A 38 31.16 -16.46 0.73
CA SER A 38 31.23 -17.60 -0.19
C SER A 38 30.34 -18.75 0.29
N GLN A 39 30.36 -19.06 1.59
CA GLN A 39 29.48 -20.06 2.19
C GLN A 39 28.00 -19.69 2.05
N ILE A 40 27.65 -18.43 2.29
CA ILE A 40 26.28 -17.93 2.10
C ILE A 40 25.88 -18.03 0.62
N HIS A 41 26.74 -17.63 -0.30
CA HIS A 41 26.48 -17.73 -1.73
C HIS A 41 26.17 -19.18 -2.14
N ASP A 42 26.98 -20.14 -1.70
CA ASP A 42 26.80 -21.55 -2.06
C ASP A 42 25.54 -22.14 -1.43
N ALA A 43 25.27 -21.85 -0.16
CA ALA A 43 24.05 -22.29 0.51
C ALA A 43 22.79 -21.72 -0.18
N LEU A 44 22.83 -20.48 -0.63
CA LEU A 44 21.76 -19.85 -1.42
C LEU A 44 21.62 -20.48 -2.80
N LEU A 45 22.73 -20.74 -3.49
CA LEU A 45 22.73 -21.31 -4.84
C LEU A 45 22.12 -22.72 -4.84
N HIS A 46 22.44 -23.53 -3.83
CA HIS A 46 21.89 -24.88 -3.63
C HIS A 46 20.55 -24.90 -2.88
N GLN A 47 20.00 -23.73 -2.56
CA GLN A 47 18.70 -23.56 -1.89
C GLN A 47 18.62 -24.24 -0.50
N GLU A 48 19.75 -24.40 0.18
CA GLU A 48 19.82 -24.89 1.57
C GLU A 48 19.21 -23.87 2.53
N VAL A 49 19.37 -22.59 2.19
CA VAL A 49 18.70 -21.45 2.84
C VAL A 49 18.17 -20.51 1.77
N VAL A 50 17.10 -19.77 2.07
CA VAL A 50 16.55 -18.74 1.19
C VAL A 50 16.29 -17.46 1.99
N PRO A 51 16.64 -16.27 1.46
CA PRO A 51 16.40 -15.01 2.13
C PRO A 51 14.93 -14.63 1.93
N SER A 52 14.52 -13.50 2.51
CA SER A 52 13.20 -12.96 2.18
C SER A 52 13.11 -12.77 0.67
N MET A 53 12.05 -13.34 0.07
CA MET A 53 11.82 -13.21 -1.38
C MET A 53 11.73 -11.75 -1.81
N ARG A 54 11.33 -10.88 -0.87
CA ARG A 54 11.30 -9.43 -1.08
C ARG A 54 12.69 -8.88 -1.34
N LEU A 55 13.65 -9.08 -0.43
CA LEU A 55 14.97 -8.52 -0.61
C LEU A 55 15.72 -9.22 -1.76
N LEU A 56 15.48 -10.50 -2.00
CA LEU A 56 15.99 -11.19 -3.19
C LEU A 56 15.54 -10.53 -4.51
N TRP A 57 14.28 -10.12 -4.55
CA TRP A 57 13.72 -9.38 -5.68
C TRP A 57 14.13 -7.91 -5.70
N ALA A 58 14.31 -7.24 -4.55
CA ALA A 58 14.53 -5.79 -4.42
C ALA A 58 16.02 -5.38 -4.40
N SER A 59 16.93 -6.29 -4.04
CA SER A 59 18.37 -5.99 -3.90
C SER A 59 18.95 -5.32 -5.14
N GLY A 60 19.69 -4.23 -4.92
CA GLY A 60 20.12 -3.30 -5.97
C GLY A 60 19.28 -2.02 -5.99
N SER A 61 19.00 -1.48 -7.19
CA SER A 61 18.42 -0.14 -7.35
C SER A 61 17.11 0.10 -6.57
N ALA A 62 16.20 -0.87 -6.53
CA ALA A 62 14.94 -0.72 -5.79
C ALA A 62 15.14 -0.52 -4.29
N ALA A 63 15.93 -1.38 -3.64
CA ALA A 63 16.24 -1.26 -2.23
C ALA A 63 17.12 -0.03 -1.91
N ARG A 64 17.99 0.40 -2.84
CA ARG A 64 18.76 1.65 -2.70
C ARG A 64 17.88 2.90 -2.79
N SER A 65 16.86 2.89 -3.66
CA SER A 65 15.93 4.02 -3.76
C SER A 65 15.04 4.15 -2.52
N THR A 66 14.62 3.05 -1.92
CA THR A 66 13.81 3.05 -0.69
C THR A 66 13.97 1.73 0.06
N HIS A 67 14.31 1.82 1.34
CA HIS A 67 14.45 0.64 2.19
C HIS A 67 13.12 -0.10 2.37
N VAL A 68 11.97 0.57 2.18
CA VAL A 68 10.63 -0.05 2.24
C VAL A 68 10.52 -1.22 1.26
N ALA A 69 11.21 -1.15 0.12
CA ALA A 69 11.27 -2.23 -0.85
C ALA A 69 11.94 -3.51 -0.32
N ALA A 70 12.65 -3.48 0.81
CA ALA A 70 13.24 -4.66 1.45
C ALA A 70 12.25 -5.39 2.38
N TYR A 71 11.21 -4.71 2.85
CA TYR A 71 10.24 -5.24 3.81
C TYR A 71 8.99 -5.76 3.10
N ASN A 72 8.48 -6.91 3.55
CA ASN A 72 7.35 -7.57 2.90
C ASN A 72 6.00 -7.21 3.53
N CYS A 73 5.99 -6.93 4.83
CA CYS A 73 4.80 -6.65 5.62
C CYS A 73 5.05 -5.41 6.49
N SER A 74 3.99 -4.67 6.75
CA SER A 74 3.98 -3.49 7.61
C SER A 74 2.67 -3.40 8.37
N TYR A 75 2.61 -2.55 9.38
CA TYR A 75 1.40 -2.26 10.13
C TYR A 75 1.32 -0.76 10.44
N ILE A 76 0.13 -0.19 10.35
CA ILE A 76 -0.12 1.22 10.66
C ILE A 76 -1.46 1.40 11.36
N VAL A 77 -1.53 2.38 12.24
CA VAL A 77 -2.77 2.76 12.92
C VAL A 77 -3.17 4.13 12.40
N PRO A 78 -4.14 4.23 11.47
CA PRO A 78 -4.58 5.51 10.92
C PRO A 78 -5.17 6.41 12.00
N GLN A 79 -4.55 7.57 12.20
CA GLN A 79 -4.94 8.61 13.16
C GLN A 79 -4.94 10.01 12.52
N LYS A 80 -4.25 10.20 11.38
CA LYS A 80 -4.17 11.47 10.64
C LYS A 80 -4.28 11.23 9.13
N LEU A 81 -4.65 12.27 8.38
CA LEU A 81 -4.85 12.17 6.92
C LEU A 81 -3.60 11.66 6.16
N ARG A 82 -2.40 12.02 6.63
CA ARG A 82 -1.13 11.55 6.08
C ARG A 82 -0.99 10.03 6.11
N ASP A 83 -1.61 9.33 7.07
CA ASP A 83 -1.46 7.88 7.19
C ASP A 83 -2.03 7.13 5.97
N PHE A 84 -3.07 7.68 5.33
CA PHE A 84 -3.60 7.12 4.08
C PHE A 84 -2.57 7.20 2.93
N SER A 85 -1.86 8.32 2.83
CA SER A 85 -0.77 8.52 1.88
C SER A 85 0.41 7.59 2.19
N GLU A 86 0.76 7.38 3.46
CA GLU A 86 1.82 6.43 3.85
C GLU A 86 1.45 4.98 3.51
N ILE A 87 0.19 4.58 3.74
CA ILE A 87 -0.34 3.27 3.33
C ILE A 87 -0.17 3.09 1.82
N MET A 88 -0.57 4.10 1.04
CA MET A 88 -0.42 4.07 -0.41
C MET A 88 1.05 3.89 -0.82
N TYR A 89 1.97 4.65 -0.22
CA TYR A 89 3.40 4.56 -0.51
C TYR A 89 3.98 3.17 -0.22
N ILE A 90 3.65 2.60 0.95
CA ILE A 90 4.06 1.26 1.37
C ILE A 90 3.58 0.21 0.37
N LEU A 91 2.31 0.28 -0.03
CA LEU A 91 1.72 -0.62 -1.00
C LEU A 91 2.37 -0.46 -2.38
N MET A 92 2.64 0.76 -2.84
CA MET A 92 3.36 1.03 -4.10
C MET A 92 4.83 0.56 -4.08
N CYS A 93 5.45 0.45 -2.89
CA CYS A 93 6.75 -0.22 -2.69
C CYS A 93 6.64 -1.76 -2.69
N GLY A 94 5.42 -2.27 -2.84
CA GLY A 94 5.07 -3.68 -2.90
C GLY A 94 4.82 -4.32 -1.54
N SER A 95 5.03 -3.62 -0.41
CA SER A 95 4.83 -4.20 0.93
C SER A 95 3.34 -4.35 1.22
N ALA A 96 2.96 -5.42 1.93
CA ALA A 96 1.63 -5.55 2.49
C ALA A 96 1.43 -4.54 3.64
N ALA A 97 0.19 -4.15 3.90
CA ALA A 97 -0.16 -3.23 4.98
C ALA A 97 -1.28 -3.80 5.85
N GLY A 98 -0.97 -4.07 7.10
CA GLY A 98 -1.98 -4.25 8.15
C GLY A 98 -2.40 -2.89 8.70
N PHE A 99 -3.68 -2.75 9.05
CA PHE A 99 -4.19 -1.52 9.64
C PHE A 99 -5.28 -1.77 10.66
N SER A 100 -5.37 -0.92 11.68
CA SER A 100 -6.48 -0.92 12.63
C SER A 100 -7.46 0.20 12.35
N VAL A 101 -8.73 -0.15 12.31
CA VAL A 101 -9.86 0.79 12.27
C VAL A 101 -10.64 0.75 13.58
N GLU A 102 -10.00 0.33 14.67
CA GLU A 102 -10.57 0.42 16.00
C GLU A 102 -10.92 1.87 16.33
N ARG A 103 -12.03 2.06 17.05
CA ARG A 103 -12.66 3.34 17.35
C ARG A 103 -11.68 4.35 17.97
N GLN A 104 -10.90 3.90 18.95
CA GLN A 104 -9.87 4.68 19.62
C GLN A 104 -8.82 5.30 18.68
N ASN A 105 -8.64 4.73 17.49
CA ASN A 105 -7.70 5.20 16.49
C ASN A 105 -8.37 6.19 15.54
N ILE A 106 -9.50 5.81 14.96
CA ILE A 106 -10.20 6.60 13.94
C ILE A 106 -10.85 7.87 14.50
N GLU A 107 -11.17 7.90 15.80
CA GLU A 107 -11.67 9.12 16.47
C GLU A 107 -10.63 10.26 16.52
N ASN A 108 -9.35 9.96 16.26
CA ASN A 108 -8.31 11.00 16.13
C ASN A 108 -8.33 11.70 14.76
N LEU A 109 -9.01 11.14 13.76
CA LEU A 109 -9.13 11.78 12.45
C LEU A 109 -9.94 13.07 12.56
N PRO A 110 -9.61 14.13 11.80
CA PRO A 110 -10.36 15.37 11.86
C PRO A 110 -11.82 15.17 11.46
N ARG A 111 -12.71 16.02 11.97
CA ARG A 111 -14.07 16.14 11.47
C ARG A 111 -14.02 16.74 10.05
N ILE A 112 -14.92 16.29 9.18
CA ILE A 112 -15.03 16.83 7.82
C ILE A 112 -15.82 18.12 7.87
N GLU A 113 -15.24 19.21 7.38
CA GLU A 113 -15.92 20.50 7.30
C GLU A 113 -16.95 20.54 6.17
N THR A 114 -17.90 21.46 6.28
CA THR A 114 -18.90 21.68 5.22
C THR A 114 -18.23 22.34 4.03
N GLN A 115 -18.58 21.90 2.82
CA GLN A 115 -18.03 22.45 1.59
C GLN A 115 -18.40 23.93 1.47
N SER A 116 -17.37 24.76 1.43
CA SER A 116 -17.44 26.22 1.36
C SER A 116 -17.72 26.73 -0.06
N GLY A 117 -17.54 25.88 -1.07
CA GLY A 117 -17.52 26.27 -2.48
C GLY A 117 -16.20 26.84 -2.96
N ASN A 118 -15.20 26.97 -2.06
CA ASN A 118 -13.85 27.36 -2.45
C ASN A 118 -13.18 26.25 -3.25
N LYS A 119 -12.32 26.66 -4.19
CA LYS A 119 -11.51 25.76 -5.00
C LYS A 119 -10.05 26.17 -4.92
N ARG A 120 -9.19 25.23 -4.56
CA ARG A 120 -7.74 25.42 -4.52
C ARG A 120 -7.15 25.41 -5.93
N GLU A 121 -5.90 25.84 -6.02
CA GLU A 121 -5.13 25.73 -7.25
C GLU A 121 -5.01 24.26 -7.70
N THR A 122 -5.06 24.04 -9.01
CA THR A 122 -4.91 22.71 -9.60
C THR A 122 -3.55 22.12 -9.24
N TYR A 123 -3.55 20.90 -8.71
CA TYR A 123 -2.33 20.19 -8.34
C TYR A 123 -1.79 19.39 -9.54
N LEU A 124 -0.61 19.74 -10.05
CA LEU A 124 0.10 18.94 -11.04
C LEU A 124 0.69 17.69 -10.37
N VAL A 125 0.26 16.50 -10.81
CA VAL A 125 0.71 15.23 -10.24
C VAL A 125 2.03 14.78 -10.88
N PRO A 126 3.14 14.72 -10.12
CA PRO A 126 4.41 14.21 -10.64
C PRO A 126 4.34 12.72 -11.00
N ASP A 127 5.10 12.29 -12.01
CA ASP A 127 5.19 10.90 -12.48
C ASP A 127 6.06 9.98 -11.57
N THR A 128 5.80 10.05 -10.27
CA THR A 128 6.50 9.32 -9.21
C THR A 128 5.49 8.70 -8.24
N LYS A 129 5.94 7.73 -7.44
CA LYS A 129 5.07 7.08 -6.43
C LYS A 129 4.69 8.09 -5.35
N GLU A 130 5.68 8.88 -4.97
CA GLU A 130 5.64 9.98 -4.03
C GLU A 130 4.64 11.05 -4.51
N GLY A 131 4.67 11.43 -5.79
CA GLY A 131 3.72 12.37 -6.37
C GLY A 131 2.26 11.88 -6.34
N TRP A 132 2.03 10.58 -6.51
CA TRP A 132 0.69 10.00 -6.35
C TRP A 132 0.21 10.04 -4.89
N CYS A 133 1.13 9.80 -3.94
CA CYS A 133 0.84 9.86 -2.51
C CYS A 133 0.54 11.31 -2.07
N ASP A 134 1.33 12.27 -2.54
CA ASP A 134 1.13 13.69 -2.29
C ASP A 134 -0.17 14.21 -2.90
N ALA A 135 -0.57 13.69 -4.07
CA ALA A 135 -1.87 14.02 -4.67
C ALA A 135 -3.05 13.51 -3.81
N LEU A 136 -2.97 12.26 -3.31
CA LEU A 136 -3.98 11.74 -2.37
C LEU A 136 -4.05 12.58 -1.09
N LEU A 137 -2.90 12.92 -0.52
CA LEU A 137 -2.84 13.77 0.67
C LEU A 137 -3.43 15.15 0.42
N SER A 138 -3.07 15.80 -0.69
CA SER A 138 -3.58 17.11 -1.07
C SER A 138 -5.11 17.09 -1.26
N GLY A 139 -5.64 16.02 -1.86
CA GLY A 139 -7.08 15.79 -1.97
C GLY A 139 -7.74 15.66 -0.60
N LEU A 140 -7.24 14.77 0.26
CA LEU A 140 -7.74 14.58 1.62
C LEU A 140 -7.73 15.90 2.42
N GLU A 141 -6.60 16.61 2.45
CA GLU A 141 -6.48 17.88 3.19
C GLU A 141 -7.42 18.96 2.66
N SER A 142 -7.69 19.00 1.36
CA SER A 142 -8.61 19.97 0.75
C SER A 142 -10.06 19.64 1.09
N TRP A 143 -10.48 18.40 0.80
CA TRP A 143 -11.87 17.99 1.00
C TRP A 143 -12.29 17.96 2.47
N TYR A 144 -11.38 17.59 3.38
CA TYR A 144 -11.64 17.66 4.83
C TYR A 144 -11.78 19.10 5.32
N ALA A 145 -11.04 20.05 4.73
CA ALA A 145 -11.10 21.46 5.10
C ALA A 145 -12.32 22.20 4.51
N GLY A 146 -13.15 21.53 3.72
CA GLY A 146 -14.31 22.16 3.08
C GLY A 146 -13.97 22.84 1.74
N ASP A 147 -12.80 22.58 1.17
CA ASP A 147 -12.39 23.09 -0.15
C ASP A 147 -12.45 21.98 -1.20
N ASP A 148 -12.48 22.36 -2.47
CA ASP A 148 -12.29 21.45 -3.61
C ASP A 148 -10.91 21.64 -4.26
N ILE A 149 -10.46 20.65 -5.02
CA ILE A 149 -9.18 20.66 -5.75
C ILE A 149 -9.28 19.82 -7.03
N ASP A 150 -8.69 20.33 -8.11
CA ASP A 150 -8.49 19.58 -9.36
C ASP A 150 -7.06 19.08 -9.47
N PHE A 151 -6.86 18.02 -10.25
CA PHE A 151 -5.55 17.42 -10.49
C PHE A 151 -5.22 17.43 -11.98
N ASP A 152 -4.00 17.85 -12.31
CA ASP A 152 -3.45 17.71 -13.65
C ASP A 152 -2.58 16.45 -13.71
N TYR A 153 -2.97 15.50 -14.57
CA TYR A 153 -2.31 14.21 -14.76
C TYR A 153 -1.39 14.19 -15.99
N SER A 154 -1.19 15.33 -16.66
CA SER A 154 -0.44 15.44 -17.92
C SER A 154 1.01 14.93 -17.84
N ALA A 155 1.61 14.98 -16.66
CA ALA A 155 2.96 14.47 -16.43
C ALA A 155 3.01 12.93 -16.29
N ILE A 156 1.92 12.25 -15.95
CA ILE A 156 1.90 10.81 -15.68
C ILE A 156 2.16 10.02 -16.97
N ARG A 157 3.09 9.06 -16.90
CA ARG A 157 3.44 8.21 -18.05
C ARG A 157 2.23 7.41 -18.55
N PRO A 158 2.13 7.16 -19.87
CA PRO A 158 1.01 6.41 -20.43
C PRO A 158 1.01 4.94 -20.02
N LYS A 159 -0.16 4.31 -20.09
CA LYS A 159 -0.36 2.88 -19.86
C LYS A 159 0.59 2.04 -20.74
N GLY A 160 1.16 1.00 -20.15
CA GLY A 160 2.12 0.11 -20.81
C GLY A 160 3.58 0.54 -20.70
N SER A 161 3.87 1.77 -20.24
CA SER A 161 5.23 2.27 -20.02
C SER A 161 6.00 1.38 -19.04
N ARG A 162 7.27 1.05 -19.34
CA ARG A 162 8.09 0.18 -18.48
C ARG A 162 8.47 0.89 -17.17
N LEU A 163 8.32 0.20 -16.05
CA LEU A 163 8.84 0.62 -14.75
C LEU A 163 10.26 0.08 -14.58
N LYS A 164 11.27 0.95 -14.57
CA LYS A 164 12.69 0.54 -14.56
C LYS A 164 13.13 -0.06 -13.21
N THR A 165 12.76 0.60 -12.10
CA THR A 165 13.27 0.24 -10.77
C THR A 165 12.56 -0.97 -10.16
N MET A 166 11.22 -0.91 -10.07
CA MET A 166 10.40 -2.00 -9.51
C MET A 166 10.01 -3.05 -10.58
N GLY A 167 10.27 -2.77 -11.86
CA GLY A 167 9.85 -3.65 -12.94
C GLY A 167 8.34 -3.63 -13.19
N GLY A 168 7.91 -4.00 -14.39
CA GLY A 168 6.49 -4.11 -14.75
C GLY A 168 6.09 -3.00 -15.70
N ARG A 169 4.79 -2.75 -15.80
CA ARG A 169 4.25 -1.74 -16.71
C ARG A 169 3.30 -0.84 -15.94
N ALA A 170 3.36 0.46 -16.24
CA ALA A 170 2.45 1.44 -15.69
C ALA A 170 1.04 1.24 -16.25
N MET A 171 0.03 1.67 -15.48
CA MET A 171 -1.37 1.62 -15.88
C MET A 171 -1.91 2.92 -16.45
N GLY A 172 -1.08 3.97 -16.53
CA GLY A 172 -1.55 5.32 -16.79
C GLY A 172 -2.09 5.98 -15.53
N ALA A 173 -2.77 7.12 -15.70
CA ALA A 173 -3.34 7.90 -14.61
C ALA A 173 -4.68 7.33 -14.08
N ASP A 174 -5.39 6.52 -14.88
CA ASP A 174 -6.76 6.07 -14.57
C ASP A 174 -6.95 5.51 -13.16
N PRO A 175 -6.05 4.67 -12.60
CA PRO A 175 -6.24 4.18 -11.24
C PRO A 175 -6.20 5.31 -10.19
N LEU A 176 -5.31 6.29 -10.35
CA LEU A 176 -5.25 7.43 -9.44
C LEU A 176 -6.49 8.32 -9.54
N ILE A 177 -6.99 8.54 -10.76
CA ILE A 177 -8.23 9.29 -11.00
C ILE A 177 -9.40 8.63 -10.26
N ASP A 178 -9.54 7.31 -10.40
CA ASP A 178 -10.57 6.51 -9.75
C ASP A 178 -10.47 6.55 -8.21
N LEU A 179 -9.26 6.43 -7.64
CA LEU A 179 -9.06 6.61 -6.19
C LEU A 179 -9.43 8.01 -5.71
N LEU A 180 -8.97 9.06 -6.40
CA LEU A 180 -9.24 10.44 -5.99
C LEU A 180 -10.73 10.78 -6.08
N SER A 181 -11.42 10.24 -7.11
CA SER A 181 -12.86 10.42 -7.29
C SER A 181 -13.64 9.71 -6.17
N PHE A 182 -13.32 8.45 -5.90
CA PHE A 182 -13.90 7.70 -4.77
C PHE A 182 -13.65 8.40 -3.43
N THR A 183 -12.44 8.89 -3.21
CA THR A 183 -12.07 9.58 -1.98
C THR A 183 -12.87 10.87 -1.82
N LYS A 184 -12.98 11.69 -2.87
CA LYS A 184 -13.80 12.90 -2.88
C LYS A 184 -15.25 12.61 -2.54
N GLU A 185 -15.87 11.64 -3.23
CA GLU A 185 -17.26 11.25 -2.98
C GLU A 185 -17.47 10.78 -1.54
N LEU A 186 -16.54 9.97 -1.02
CA LEU A 186 -16.55 9.52 0.36
C LEU A 186 -16.48 10.70 1.34
N ILE A 187 -15.54 11.64 1.18
CA ILE A 187 -15.40 12.76 2.11
C ILE A 187 -16.58 13.73 2.02
N VAL A 188 -16.99 14.12 0.81
CA VAL A 188 -18.07 15.09 0.59
C VAL A 188 -19.43 14.56 1.03
N SER A 189 -19.70 13.26 0.90
CA SER A 189 -20.94 12.66 1.43
C SER A 189 -20.99 12.56 2.97
N ASN A 190 -19.89 12.92 3.63
CA ASN A 190 -19.66 12.77 5.07
C ASN A 190 -19.39 14.09 5.79
N GLN A 191 -19.77 15.21 5.18
CA GLN A 191 -19.65 16.54 5.78
C GLN A 191 -20.30 16.61 7.17
N GLY A 192 -19.65 17.33 8.09
CA GLY A 192 -20.14 17.53 9.44
C GLY A 192 -19.97 16.33 10.38
N ARG A 193 -19.29 15.26 9.96
CA ARG A 193 -18.97 14.10 10.81
C ARG A 193 -17.55 13.59 10.58
N GLN A 194 -17.11 12.70 11.45
CA GLN A 194 -15.94 11.86 11.21
C GLN A 194 -16.34 10.64 10.39
N LEU A 195 -15.38 10.06 9.66
CA LEU A 195 -15.60 8.80 8.98
C LEU A 195 -15.82 7.68 9.99
N SER A 196 -16.75 6.78 9.69
CA SER A 196 -16.90 5.54 10.45
C SER A 196 -15.78 4.56 10.11
N SER A 197 -15.61 3.54 10.94
CA SER A 197 -14.61 2.50 10.74
C SER A 197 -14.73 1.84 9.36
N ILE A 198 -15.96 1.60 8.87
CA ILE A 198 -16.20 0.99 7.56
C ILE A 198 -15.73 1.90 6.42
N GLN A 199 -15.92 3.20 6.55
CA GLN A 199 -15.49 4.18 5.57
C GLN A 199 -13.96 4.32 5.51
N VAL A 200 -13.29 4.34 6.67
CA VAL A 200 -11.81 4.30 6.75
C VAL A 200 -11.26 3.05 6.08
N HIS A 201 -11.88 1.89 6.34
CA HIS A 201 -11.49 0.63 5.70
C HIS A 201 -11.74 0.60 4.20
N ASP A 202 -12.87 1.15 3.75
CA ASP A 202 -13.19 1.20 2.34
C ASP A 202 -12.20 2.09 1.59
N LEU A 203 -11.81 3.23 2.16
CA LEU A 203 -10.74 4.08 1.61
C LEU A 203 -9.41 3.32 1.51
N ILE A 204 -8.98 2.63 2.57
CA ILE A 204 -7.72 1.87 2.56
C ILE A 204 -7.77 0.71 1.57
N CYS A 205 -8.90 0.01 1.48
CA CYS A 205 -9.11 -1.03 0.48
C CYS A 205 -9.06 -0.45 -0.95
N LYS A 206 -9.67 0.71 -1.20
CA LYS A 206 -9.60 1.40 -2.49
C LYS A 206 -8.17 1.78 -2.86
N ILE A 207 -7.37 2.24 -1.88
CA ILE A 207 -5.92 2.47 -2.07
C ILE A 207 -5.22 1.17 -2.49
N GLY A 208 -5.56 0.04 -1.88
CA GLY A 208 -5.02 -1.27 -2.28
C GLY A 208 -5.35 -1.66 -3.72
N GLU A 209 -6.53 -1.30 -4.21
CA GLU A 209 -7.03 -1.67 -5.54
C GLU A 209 -6.17 -1.06 -6.64
N ILE A 210 -5.82 0.22 -6.50
CA ILE A 210 -5.06 0.92 -7.52
C ILE A 210 -3.60 0.44 -7.63
N VAL A 211 -3.07 -0.14 -6.55
CA VAL A 211 -1.72 -0.71 -6.53
C VAL A 211 -1.70 -2.07 -7.26
N GLU A 212 -2.76 -2.88 -7.12
CA GLU A 212 -2.90 -4.16 -7.83
C GLU A 212 -2.89 -3.99 -9.35
N ALA A 213 -3.43 -2.88 -9.85
CA ALA A 213 -3.50 -2.59 -11.27
C ALA A 213 -2.11 -2.64 -11.97
N SER A 214 -1.00 -2.45 -11.26
CA SER A 214 0.37 -2.48 -11.81
C SER A 214 0.91 -3.89 -12.19
N GLY A 215 0.07 -4.93 -12.13
CA GLY A 215 0.19 -6.12 -12.97
C GLY A 215 1.25 -7.16 -12.57
N LYS A 216 1.73 -7.15 -11.32
CA LYS A 216 2.70 -8.17 -10.85
C LYS A 216 2.35 -8.83 -9.53
N ARG A 217 1.64 -8.15 -8.64
CA ARG A 217 1.22 -8.70 -7.34
C ARG A 217 0.09 -7.83 -6.81
N ARG A 218 -1.00 -8.46 -6.41
CA ARG A 218 -2.10 -7.78 -5.71
C ARG A 218 -1.64 -7.19 -4.39
N ALA A 219 -2.22 -6.05 -4.01
CA ALA A 219 -2.11 -5.57 -2.64
C ALA A 219 -2.63 -6.65 -1.67
N ALA A 220 -2.01 -6.73 -0.51
CA ALA A 220 -2.44 -7.62 0.56
C ALA A 220 -2.64 -6.77 1.81
N LEU A 221 -3.87 -6.81 2.32
CA LEU A 221 -4.28 -6.01 3.46
C LEU A 221 -4.83 -6.92 4.57
N ILE A 222 -4.61 -6.50 5.82
CA ILE A 222 -5.35 -7.03 6.97
C ILE A 222 -5.93 -5.86 7.75
N SER A 223 -7.22 -5.92 8.05
CA SER A 223 -7.95 -4.88 8.78
C SER A 223 -8.37 -5.40 10.14
N LEU A 224 -7.91 -4.74 11.19
CA LEU A 224 -8.29 -5.01 12.58
C LEU A 224 -9.38 -4.04 13.03
N SER A 225 -10.39 -4.51 13.75
CA SER A 225 -11.50 -3.69 14.26
C SER A 225 -11.95 -4.12 15.65
N ASP A 226 -12.72 -3.27 16.33
CA ASP A 226 -13.33 -3.61 17.62
C ASP A 226 -14.36 -4.74 17.48
N LEU A 227 -14.54 -5.51 18.55
CA LEU A 227 -15.55 -6.57 18.66
C LEU A 227 -16.98 -6.08 18.47
N ASN A 228 -17.28 -4.89 18.99
CA ASN A 228 -18.65 -4.36 19.01
C ASN A 228 -18.98 -3.49 17.79
N ASP A 229 -18.13 -3.50 16.78
CA ASP A 229 -18.36 -2.75 15.54
C ASP A 229 -19.33 -3.50 14.61
N ALA A 230 -20.62 -3.20 14.77
CA ALA A 230 -21.70 -3.82 14.02
C ALA A 230 -21.58 -3.60 12.49
N ASP A 231 -21.05 -2.44 12.07
CA ASP A 231 -20.85 -2.12 10.65
C ASP A 231 -19.76 -2.99 10.01
N LYS A 232 -18.87 -3.57 10.82
CA LYS A 232 -17.77 -4.42 10.35
C LYS A 232 -18.12 -5.88 10.24
N LYS A 233 -18.83 -6.43 11.23
CA LYS A 233 -19.14 -7.87 11.30
C LYS A 233 -19.74 -8.40 9.99
N LYS A 234 -20.52 -7.59 9.27
CA LYS A 234 -21.24 -8.00 8.05
C LYS A 234 -20.73 -7.41 6.75
N LYS A 235 -19.59 -6.70 6.76
CA LYS A 235 -19.13 -5.93 5.58
C LYS A 235 -18.74 -6.77 4.35
N LYS A 236 -18.51 -8.08 4.55
CA LYS A 236 -18.26 -9.09 3.52
C LYS A 236 -19.35 -10.18 3.43
N ASN A 237 -20.54 -9.92 3.97
CA ASN A 237 -21.65 -10.87 3.89
C ASN A 237 -22.46 -10.64 2.60
N GLY A 238 -23.12 -11.69 2.12
CA GLY A 238 -23.96 -11.62 0.92
C GLY A 238 -23.16 -11.27 -0.35
N ARG A 239 -23.73 -10.41 -1.21
CA ARG A 239 -23.15 -10.03 -2.50
C ARG A 239 -22.29 -8.76 -2.44
N PHE A 240 -21.46 -8.63 -1.40
CA PHE A 240 -20.62 -7.44 -1.22
C PHE A 240 -19.68 -7.18 -2.41
N TYR A 241 -19.31 -8.23 -3.16
CA TYR A 241 -18.43 -8.11 -4.33
C TYR A 241 -19.08 -7.37 -5.51
N GLU A 242 -20.41 -7.23 -5.54
CA GLU A 242 -21.12 -6.45 -6.56
C GLU A 242 -21.15 -4.96 -6.20
N THR A 243 -21.20 -4.62 -4.91
CA THR A 243 -21.42 -3.24 -4.43
C THR A 243 -20.18 -2.58 -3.83
N ALA A 244 -19.25 -3.37 -3.32
CA ALA A 244 -18.01 -2.94 -2.68
C ALA A 244 -16.85 -3.93 -2.98
N PRO A 245 -16.50 -4.14 -4.27
CA PRO A 245 -15.51 -5.13 -4.69
C PRO A 245 -14.13 -4.90 -4.07
N HIS A 246 -13.74 -3.64 -3.84
CA HIS A 246 -12.48 -3.24 -3.20
C HIS A 246 -12.26 -3.90 -1.83
N ARG A 247 -13.34 -4.21 -1.09
CA ARG A 247 -13.23 -4.91 0.21
C ARG A 247 -12.55 -6.26 0.09
N SER A 248 -12.56 -6.91 -1.08
CA SER A 248 -11.90 -8.20 -1.34
C SER A 248 -10.38 -8.18 -1.10
N LEU A 249 -9.77 -7.00 -0.98
CA LEU A 249 -8.34 -6.82 -0.78
C LEU A 249 -7.85 -7.05 0.65
N ALA A 250 -8.73 -6.93 1.63
CA ALA A 250 -8.39 -7.06 3.04
C ALA A 250 -9.00 -8.29 3.70
N ASN A 251 -8.19 -9.10 4.36
CA ASN A 251 -8.70 -10.02 5.39
C ASN A 251 -9.07 -9.20 6.63
N ASN A 252 -10.08 -9.62 7.37
CA ASN A 252 -10.62 -8.85 8.49
C ASN A 252 -10.56 -9.69 9.75
N SER A 253 -10.13 -9.07 10.84
CA SER A 253 -10.07 -9.73 12.14
C SER A 253 -10.53 -8.78 13.22
N THR A 254 -11.15 -9.36 14.22
CA THR A 254 -11.66 -8.65 15.39
C THR A 254 -10.62 -8.69 16.50
N VAL A 255 -10.40 -7.56 17.18
CA VAL A 255 -9.48 -7.48 18.32
C VAL A 255 -10.26 -7.74 19.62
N TYR A 256 -9.80 -8.74 20.37
CA TYR A 256 -10.32 -9.08 21.69
C TYR A 256 -9.40 -8.47 22.76
N THR A 257 -9.91 -7.52 23.54
CA THR A 257 -9.20 -6.95 24.70
C THR A 257 -9.46 -7.72 25.98
N GLN A 258 -10.51 -8.54 26.00
CA GLN A 258 -10.89 -9.44 27.09
C GLN A 258 -11.37 -10.76 26.50
N LYS A 259 -11.44 -11.81 27.33
CA LYS A 259 -12.02 -13.08 26.92
C LYS A 259 -13.50 -12.86 26.57
N PRO A 260 -13.94 -13.19 25.34
CA PRO A 260 -15.34 -13.00 24.96
C PRO A 260 -16.26 -13.93 25.74
N THR A 261 -17.53 -13.55 25.87
CA THR A 261 -18.54 -14.48 26.33
C THR A 261 -18.77 -15.58 25.28
N PRO A 262 -19.33 -16.75 25.68
CA PRO A 262 -19.69 -17.79 24.71
C PRO A 262 -20.62 -17.28 23.61
N GLU A 263 -21.54 -16.37 23.92
CA GLU A 263 -22.46 -15.75 22.96
C GLU A 263 -21.71 -14.87 21.95
N GLU A 264 -20.82 -14.00 22.42
CA GLU A 264 -19.99 -13.13 21.57
C GLU A 264 -19.11 -13.95 20.62
N PHE A 265 -18.55 -15.07 21.11
CA PHE A 265 -17.72 -15.98 20.32
C PHE A 265 -18.52 -16.76 19.27
N LEU A 266 -19.79 -17.09 19.53
CA LEU A 266 -20.66 -17.80 18.60
C LEU A 266 -21.29 -16.89 17.53
N GLU A 267 -21.35 -15.58 17.78
CA GLU A 267 -21.86 -14.58 16.82
C GLU A 267 -20.81 -14.08 15.81
N GLU A 268 -19.51 -14.32 16.05
CA GLU A 268 -18.42 -14.03 15.09
C GLU A 268 -18.39 -15.05 13.93
#